data_AF-A0A7L8V1Q9-F1
#
_entry.id   AF-A0A7L8V1Q9-F1
#
_cell.length_a   1.000
_cell.length_b   1.000
_cell.length_c   1.000
_cell.angle_alpha   90.00
_cell.angle_beta   90.00
_cell.angle_gamma   90.00
#
_symmetry.space_group_name_H-M   'P 1'
#
loop_
_entity.id
_entity.type
_entity.pdbx_description
1 polymer ?
#
loop_
_entity_poly.entity_id
_entity_poly.type
_entity_poly.pdbx_seq_one_letter_code
_entity_poly.pdbx_strand_id
1 'polypeptide(L)'
;MKNSYHLLVSELNIFRQHSGEENIHRYLTNYDQVPNSQQLNISDLDVITLIYHHDDSRISDLLAHTTLTQGAVSKIATRLTKLGFVSKSHHPNNKKETYLTLTQFGKIIATIHQQYHEDNDQALQTVMSKYSNAEIMTFTSLLKEINQIRQDH
;
A
#
# COMPACT_ATOMS: atom_id res chain seq x y z
N MET A 1 -31.60 -16.17 -13.39
CA MET A 1 -30.47 -16.49 -12.48
C MET A 1 -29.15 -16.78 -13.21
N LYS A 2 -29.08 -17.68 -14.21
CA LYS A 2 -27.80 -18.01 -14.91
C LYS A 2 -27.06 -16.80 -15.53
N ASN A 3 -27.78 -15.78 -16.01
CA ASN A 3 -27.18 -14.61 -16.65
C ASN A 3 -26.48 -13.66 -15.63
N SER A 4 -27.18 -13.27 -14.56
CA SER A 4 -26.64 -12.37 -13.53
C SER A 4 -25.44 -12.95 -12.78
N TYR A 5 -25.44 -14.26 -12.51
CA TYR A 5 -24.30 -14.95 -11.92
C TYR A 5 -23.05 -14.88 -12.81
N HIS A 6 -23.21 -15.14 -14.13
CA HIS A 6 -22.10 -15.08 -15.06
C HIS A 6 -21.51 -13.68 -15.19
N LEU A 7 -22.36 -12.65 -15.21
CA LEU A 7 -21.92 -11.24 -15.20
C LEU A 7 -21.11 -10.91 -13.94
N LEU A 8 -21.60 -11.31 -12.76
CA LEU A 8 -20.87 -11.10 -11.51
C LEU A 8 -19.50 -11.81 -11.53
N VAL A 9 -19.45 -13.08 -11.97
CA VAL A 9 -18.18 -13.83 -12.07
C VAL A 9 -17.22 -13.16 -13.06
N SER A 10 -17.71 -12.62 -14.17
CA SER A 10 -16.91 -11.88 -15.13
C SER A 10 -16.29 -10.63 -14.49
N GLU A 11 -17.08 -9.80 -13.81
CA GLU A 11 -16.59 -8.61 -13.12
C GLU A 11 -15.60 -8.95 -12.00
N LEU A 12 -15.85 -10.02 -11.23
CA LEU A 12 -14.91 -10.49 -10.21
C LEU A 12 -13.58 -10.95 -10.80
N ASN A 13 -13.58 -11.55 -11.99
CA ASN A 13 -12.35 -11.91 -12.69
C ASN A 13 -11.56 -10.66 -13.09
N ILE A 14 -12.23 -9.63 -13.60
CA ILE A 14 -11.61 -8.35 -13.94
C ILE A 14 -11.04 -7.69 -12.68
N PHE A 15 -11.81 -7.63 -11.60
CA PHE A 15 -11.38 -7.09 -10.32
C PHE A 15 -10.15 -7.82 -9.76
N ARG A 16 -10.06 -9.14 -9.92
CA ARG A 16 -8.89 -9.93 -9.49
C ARG A 16 -7.66 -9.71 -10.36
N GLN A 17 -7.84 -9.46 -11.66
CA GLN A 17 -6.73 -9.25 -12.60
C GLN A 17 -6.05 -7.90 -12.41
N HIS A 18 -6.81 -6.88 -12.00
CA HIS A 18 -6.26 -5.55 -11.73
C HIS A 18 -5.84 -5.46 -10.26
N SER A 19 -4.66 -5.98 -9.95
CA SER A 19 -4.08 -5.78 -8.62
C SER A 19 -3.80 -4.29 -8.39
N GLY A 20 -3.89 -3.84 -7.12
CA GLY A 20 -3.47 -2.49 -6.75
C GLY A 20 -2.01 -2.20 -7.13
N GLU A 21 -1.20 -3.25 -7.32
CA GLU A 21 0.23 -3.20 -7.68
C GLU A 21 0.47 -2.50 -9.02
N GLU A 22 -0.25 -2.89 -10.08
CA GLU A 22 -0.02 -2.32 -11.41
C GLU A 22 -0.46 -0.85 -11.50
N ASN A 23 -1.51 -0.50 -10.76
CA ASN A 23 -2.06 0.85 -10.76
C ASN A 23 -1.15 1.84 -10.04
N ILE A 24 -0.55 1.45 -8.91
CA ILE A 24 0.39 2.34 -8.20
C ILE A 24 1.68 2.52 -9.00
N HIS A 25 2.20 1.49 -9.65
CA HIS A 25 3.38 1.62 -10.53
C HIS A 25 3.14 2.61 -11.65
N ARG A 26 1.99 2.51 -12.33
CA ARG A 26 1.59 3.46 -13.39
C ARG A 26 1.44 4.88 -12.83
N TYR A 27 0.87 5.01 -11.64
CA TYR A 27 0.71 6.31 -10.97
C TYR A 27 2.08 6.94 -10.65
N LEU A 28 3.03 6.15 -10.16
CA LEU A 28 4.41 6.59 -9.88
C LEU A 28 5.18 6.98 -11.16
N THR A 29 4.89 6.37 -12.31
CA THR A 29 5.52 6.74 -13.59
C THR A 29 5.24 8.19 -14.00
N ASN A 30 4.12 8.77 -13.56
CA ASN A 30 3.84 10.18 -13.80
C ASN A 30 4.76 11.13 -13.00
N TYR A 31 5.59 10.58 -12.09
CA TYR A 31 6.53 11.31 -11.25
C TYR A 31 7.99 10.95 -11.57
N ASP A 32 8.33 10.83 -12.86
CA ASP A 32 9.68 10.50 -13.39
C ASP A 32 10.84 11.38 -12.89
N GLN A 33 10.55 12.43 -12.12
CA GLN A 33 11.53 13.33 -11.52
C GLN A 33 12.19 12.75 -10.25
N VAL A 34 11.64 11.67 -9.69
CA VAL A 34 12.22 10.99 -8.52
C VAL A 34 13.13 9.85 -8.98
N PRO A 35 14.45 9.91 -8.73
CA PRO A 35 15.37 8.84 -9.12
C PRO A 35 14.98 7.50 -8.50
N ASN A 36 15.14 6.42 -9.26
CA ASN A 36 14.88 5.03 -8.83
C ASN A 36 13.42 4.70 -8.45
N SER A 37 12.46 5.60 -8.65
CA SER A 37 11.04 5.38 -8.28
C SER A 37 10.44 4.15 -8.97
N GLN A 38 10.81 3.91 -10.23
CA GLN A 38 10.38 2.78 -11.05
C GLN A 38 10.81 1.41 -10.50
N GLN A 39 11.76 1.37 -9.57
CA GLN A 39 12.26 0.13 -8.96
C GLN A 39 11.52 -0.26 -7.66
N LEU A 40 10.62 0.61 -7.17
CA LEU A 40 9.85 0.38 -5.96
C LEU A 40 8.71 -0.58 -6.21
N ASN A 41 8.48 -1.54 -5.32
CA ASN A 41 7.26 -2.38 -5.33
C ASN A 41 6.35 -2.05 -4.14
N ILE A 42 5.19 -2.69 -4.03
CA ILE A 42 4.26 -2.40 -2.92
C ILE A 42 4.88 -2.56 -1.56
N SER A 43 5.62 -3.65 -1.29
CA SER A 43 6.24 -3.81 0.03
C SER A 43 7.23 -2.70 0.36
N ASP A 44 7.87 -2.09 -0.64
CA ASP A 44 8.66 -0.87 -0.43
C ASP A 44 7.78 0.31 -0.05
N LEU A 45 6.67 0.52 -0.76
CA LEU A 45 5.72 1.61 -0.51
C LEU A 45 5.06 1.47 0.86
N ASP A 46 4.73 0.25 1.27
CA ASP A 46 4.22 -0.08 2.60
C ASP A 46 5.24 0.33 3.67
N VAL A 47 6.52 -0.02 3.50
CA VAL A 47 7.57 0.35 4.44
C VAL A 47 7.87 1.85 4.40
N ILE A 48 7.84 2.49 3.24
CA ILE A 48 7.97 3.96 3.13
C ILE A 48 6.84 4.65 3.88
N THR A 49 5.59 4.19 3.69
CA THR A 49 4.40 4.72 4.37
C THR A 49 4.49 4.49 5.88
N LEU A 50 4.92 3.30 6.29
CA LEU A 50 5.16 2.96 7.69
C LEU A 50 6.19 3.93 8.32
N ILE A 51 7.32 4.20 7.66
CA ILE A 51 8.30 5.16 8.18
C ILE A 51 7.76 6.59 8.15
N TYR A 52 6.97 6.97 7.14
CA TYR A 52 6.38 8.30 7.01
C TYR A 52 5.47 8.66 8.20
N HIS A 53 4.66 7.71 8.68
CA HIS A 53 3.76 7.91 9.83
C HIS A 53 4.47 7.80 11.18
N HIS A 54 5.69 7.27 11.21
CA HIS A 54 6.47 6.99 12.41
C HIS A 54 7.92 7.47 12.22
N ASP A 55 8.09 8.77 11.91
CA ASP A 55 9.41 9.34 11.64
C ASP A 55 10.36 9.15 12.84
N ASP A 56 11.64 8.99 12.54
CA ASP A 56 12.71 8.73 13.52
C ASP A 56 12.45 7.55 14.48
N SER A 57 11.78 6.51 14.00
CA SER A 57 11.47 5.31 14.80
C SER A 57 12.51 4.20 14.65
N ARG A 58 12.70 3.43 15.72
CA ARG A 58 13.48 2.19 15.66
C ARG A 58 12.72 1.14 14.86
N ILE A 59 13.44 0.26 14.17
CA ILE A 59 12.82 -0.88 13.48
C ILE A 59 11.90 -1.67 14.41
N SER A 60 12.29 -1.86 15.68
CA SER A 60 11.47 -2.57 16.68
C SER A 60 10.14 -1.88 16.97
N ASP A 61 10.10 -0.55 16.96
CA ASP A 61 8.89 0.21 17.26
C ASP A 61 7.90 0.14 16.09
N LEU A 62 8.43 0.11 14.85
CA LEU A 62 7.64 -0.04 13.64
C LEU A 62 6.89 -1.39 13.57
N LEU A 63 7.39 -2.44 14.24
CA LEU A 63 6.75 -3.76 14.23
C LEU A 63 5.37 -3.78 14.88
N ALA A 64 5.07 -2.81 15.76
CA ALA A 64 3.74 -2.68 16.36
C ALA A 64 2.69 -2.22 15.34
N HIS A 65 3.11 -1.71 14.18
CA HIS A 65 2.27 -1.06 13.18
C HIS A 65 2.24 -1.81 11.84
N THR A 66 2.82 -3.01 11.78
CA THR A 66 2.86 -3.82 10.56
C THR A 66 2.77 -5.30 10.87
N THR A 67 2.26 -6.08 9.92
CA THR A 67 2.28 -7.55 9.97
C THR A 67 3.63 -8.12 9.47
N LEU A 68 4.50 -7.27 8.93
CA LEU A 68 5.82 -7.67 8.45
C LEU A 68 6.72 -8.08 9.62
N THR A 69 7.51 -9.15 9.40
CA THR A 69 8.53 -9.57 10.37
C THR A 69 9.68 -8.56 10.43
N GLN A 70 10.40 -8.52 11.55
CA GLN A 70 11.60 -7.68 11.70
C GLN A 70 12.64 -7.93 10.60
N GLY A 71 12.81 -9.18 10.17
CA GLY A 71 13.70 -9.54 9.07
C GLY A 71 13.24 -8.97 7.73
N ALA A 72 11.93 -8.99 7.46
CA ALA A 72 11.34 -8.40 6.25
C ALA A 72 11.54 -6.87 6.22
N VAL A 73 11.17 -6.18 7.31
CA VAL A 73 11.38 -4.72 7.43
C VAL A 73 12.85 -4.36 7.26
N SER A 74 13.76 -5.10 7.89
CA SER A 74 15.20 -4.86 7.78
C SER A 74 15.74 -5.06 6.35
N LYS A 75 15.26 -6.09 5.65
CA LYS A 75 15.63 -6.37 4.25
C LYS A 75 15.13 -5.27 3.32
N ILE A 76 13.86 -4.88 3.46
CA ILE A 76 13.25 -3.81 2.66
C ILE A 76 13.94 -2.47 2.93
N ALA A 77 14.14 -2.09 4.20
CA ALA A 77 14.84 -0.87 4.58
C ALA A 77 16.27 -0.83 4.01
N THR A 78 16.98 -1.95 3.95
CA THR A 78 18.31 -2.03 3.33
C THR A 78 18.25 -1.76 1.83
N ARG A 79 17.24 -2.30 1.13
CA ARG A 79 17.03 -2.01 -0.29
C ARG A 79 16.67 -0.54 -0.50
N LEU A 80 15.72 -0.01 0.25
CA LEU A 80 15.31 1.40 0.20
C LEU A 80 16.46 2.37 0.47
N THR A 81 17.41 1.98 1.33
CA THR A 81 18.64 2.77 1.56
C THR A 81 19.51 2.81 0.30
N LYS A 82 19.69 1.67 -0.38
CA LYS A 82 20.46 1.60 -1.64
C LYS A 82 19.79 2.40 -2.76
N LEU A 83 18.47 2.44 -2.79
CA LEU A 83 17.69 3.21 -3.77
C LEU A 83 17.63 4.72 -3.44
N GLY A 84 18.04 5.13 -2.25
CA GLY A 84 18.10 6.54 -1.84
C GLY A 84 16.82 7.09 -1.21
N PHE A 85 15.87 6.23 -0.80
CA PHE A 85 14.59 6.64 -0.22
C PHE A 85 14.58 6.65 1.32
N VAL A 86 15.44 5.85 1.95
CA VAL A 86 15.54 5.72 3.41
C VAL A 86 16.97 5.97 3.86
N SER A 87 17.14 6.61 5.00
CA SER A 87 18.40 6.71 5.72
C SER A 87 18.36 5.85 6.98
N LYS A 88 19.51 5.24 7.30
CA LYS A 88 19.71 4.47 8.52
C LYS A 88 20.68 5.22 9.42
N SER A 89 20.30 5.38 10.69
CA SER A 89 21.15 5.96 11.72
C SER A 89 21.22 5.05 12.94
N HIS A 90 22.26 5.26 13.75
CA HIS A 90 22.43 4.65 15.06
C HIS A 90 22.65 5.77 16.07
N HIS A 91 22.06 5.65 17.26
CA HIS A 91 22.36 6.59 18.33
C HIS A 91 23.82 6.41 18.79
N PRO A 92 24.53 7.50 19.13
CA PRO A 92 25.92 7.45 19.59
C PRO A 92 26.12 6.51 20.79
N ASN A 93 25.10 6.41 21.65
CA ASN A 93 25.12 5.65 22.90
C ASN A 93 24.52 4.24 22.79
N ASN A 94 23.89 3.89 21.67
CA ASN A 94 23.30 2.57 21.47
C ASN A 94 23.39 2.11 20.01
N LYS A 95 24.48 1.43 19.67
CA LYS A 95 24.72 0.88 18.32
C LYS A 95 23.88 -0.36 17.99
N LYS A 96 23.13 -0.92 18.95
CA LYS A 96 22.28 -2.10 18.72
C LYS A 96 20.97 -1.76 18.02
N GLU A 97 20.53 -0.51 18.12
CA GLU A 97 19.26 -0.06 17.55
C GLU A 97 19.51 0.70 16.24
N THR A 98 18.78 0.28 15.20
CA THR A 98 18.77 0.95 13.90
C THR A 98 17.52 1.80 13.80
N TYR A 99 17.71 3.08 13.52
CA TYR A 99 16.65 4.05 13.29
C TYR A 99 16.47 4.24 11.79
N LEU A 100 15.22 4.38 11.36
CA LEU A 100 14.87 4.62 9.98
C LEU A 100 14.25 6.01 9.83
N THR A 101 14.73 6.77 8.87
CA THR A 101 14.16 8.07 8.48
C THR A 101 14.01 8.12 6.97
N LEU A 102 12.99 8.84 6.48
CA LEU A 102 12.86 9.05 5.03
C LEU A 102 13.82 10.14 4.56
N THR A 103 14.45 9.91 3.40
CA THR A 103 15.15 10.97 2.67
C THR A 103 14.13 11.94 2.05
N GLN A 104 14.60 13.03 1.45
CA GLN A 104 13.72 13.94 0.69
C GLN A 104 12.96 13.19 -0.41
N PHE A 105 13.62 12.30 -1.16
CA PHE A 105 12.95 11.48 -2.16
C PHE A 105 11.96 10.49 -1.55
N GLY A 106 12.31 9.88 -0.40
CA GLY A 106 11.38 9.02 0.34
C GLY A 106 10.10 9.73 0.76
N LYS A 107 10.20 10.98 1.23
CA LYS A 107 9.05 11.81 1.61
C LYS A 107 8.18 12.17 0.41
N ILE A 108 8.78 12.47 -0.74
CA ILE A 108 8.05 12.72 -1.99
C ILE A 108 7.25 11.48 -2.39
N ILE A 109 7.89 10.30 -2.39
CA ILE A 109 7.20 9.03 -2.71
C ILE A 109 6.07 8.73 -1.72
N ALA A 110 6.30 8.92 -0.41
CA ALA A 110 5.26 8.73 0.60
C ALA A 110 4.04 9.62 0.33
N THR A 111 4.27 10.89 -0.02
CA THR A 111 3.21 11.84 -0.34
C THR A 111 2.45 11.44 -1.61
N ILE A 112 3.16 11.01 -2.65
CA ILE A 112 2.55 10.51 -3.89
C ILE A 112 1.70 9.27 -3.62
N HIS A 113 2.20 8.35 -2.81
CA HIS A 113 1.48 7.14 -2.42
C HIS A 113 0.20 7.47 -1.64
N GLN A 114 0.27 8.45 -0.72
CA GLN A 114 -0.90 8.95 -0.01
C GLN A 114 -1.92 9.58 -0.97
N GLN A 115 -1.48 10.43 -1.90
CA GLN A 115 -2.36 11.06 -2.89
C GLN A 115 -3.05 10.02 -3.77
N TYR A 116 -2.35 8.96 -4.17
CA TYR A 116 -2.95 7.85 -4.91
C TYR A 116 -4.10 7.19 -4.14
N HIS A 117 -3.95 6.98 -2.83
CA HIS A 117 -5.03 6.45 -2.01
C HIS A 117 -6.21 7.43 -1.92
N GLU A 118 -5.94 8.72 -1.71
CA GLU A 118 -6.97 9.75 -1.64
C GLU A 118 -7.75 9.87 -2.96
N ASP A 119 -7.07 9.85 -4.11
CA ASP A 119 -7.69 9.89 -5.43
C ASP A 119 -8.60 8.67 -5.67
N ASN A 120 -8.14 7.48 -5.27
CA ASN A 120 -8.92 6.25 -5.37
C ASN A 120 -10.16 6.27 -4.47
N ASP A 121 -10.02 6.73 -3.23
CA ASP A 121 -11.13 6.85 -2.29
C ASP A 121 -12.16 7.85 -2.80
N GLN A 122 -11.72 8.98 -3.37
CA GLN A 122 -12.61 9.97 -3.95
C GLN A 122 -13.34 9.44 -5.20
N ALA A 123 -12.63 8.72 -6.07
CA ALA A 123 -13.23 8.05 -7.22
C ALA A 123 -14.28 7.01 -6.77
N LEU A 124 -13.97 6.22 -5.73
CA LEU A 124 -14.89 5.24 -5.16
C LEU A 124 -16.13 5.91 -4.57
N GLN A 125 -15.96 6.98 -3.78
CA GLN A 125 -17.08 7.75 -3.23
C GLN A 125 -17.98 8.32 -4.33
N THR A 126 -17.40 8.79 -5.42
CA THR A 126 -18.13 9.31 -6.60
C THR A 126 -18.93 8.21 -7.31
N VAL A 127 -18.42 6.98 -7.34
CA VAL A 127 -19.19 5.83 -7.85
C VAL A 127 -20.32 5.49 -6.88
N MET A 128 -20.02 5.40 -5.58
CA MET A 128 -21.00 5.03 -4.55
C MET A 128 -22.16 6.03 -4.45
N SER A 129 -21.92 7.32 -4.69
CA SER A 129 -22.98 8.34 -4.66
C SER A 129 -24.06 8.14 -5.72
N LYS A 130 -23.86 7.25 -6.69
CA LYS A 130 -24.84 6.89 -7.72
C LYS A 130 -25.84 5.82 -7.26
N TYR A 131 -25.61 5.22 -6.10
CA TYR A 131 -26.40 4.12 -5.57
C TYR A 131 -27.02 4.50 -4.23
N SER A 132 -28.17 3.91 -3.92
CA SER A 132 -28.81 4.08 -2.62
C SER A 132 -28.05 3.30 -1.54
N ASN A 133 -28.21 3.74 -0.27
CA ASN A 133 -27.64 3.02 0.88
C ASN A 133 -28.08 1.55 0.92
N ALA A 134 -29.32 1.23 0.52
CA ALA A 134 -29.82 -0.14 0.51
C ALA A 134 -29.11 -1.03 -0.54
N GLU A 135 -28.83 -0.49 -1.72
CA GLU A 135 -28.06 -1.18 -2.76
C GLU A 135 -26.62 -1.41 -2.33
N ILE A 136 -25.96 -0.39 -1.76
CA ILE A 136 -24.60 -0.51 -1.23
C ILE A 136 -24.53 -1.55 -0.12
N MET A 137 -25.50 -1.56 0.81
CA MET A 137 -25.55 -2.55 1.88
C MET A 137 -25.76 -3.98 1.35
N THR A 138 -26.62 -4.14 0.34
CA THR A 138 -26.84 -5.44 -0.31
C THR A 138 -25.57 -5.95 -0.98
N PHE A 139 -24.90 -5.09 -1.76
CA PHE A 139 -23.62 -5.43 -2.40
C PHE A 139 -22.53 -5.76 -1.37
N THR A 140 -22.45 -4.97 -0.30
CA THR A 140 -21.49 -5.17 0.79
C THR A 140 -21.66 -6.53 1.46
N SER A 141 -22.90 -6.94 1.77
CA SER A 141 -23.19 -8.25 2.35
C SER A 141 -22.77 -9.38 1.42
N LEU A 142 -23.13 -9.29 0.13
CA LEU A 142 -22.72 -10.28 -0.87
C LEU A 142 -21.20 -10.38 -0.99
N LEU A 143 -20.50 -9.24 -1.04
CA LEU A 143 -19.04 -9.20 -1.13
C LEU A 143 -18.37 -9.82 0.10
N LYS A 144 -18.93 -9.61 1.30
CA LYS A 144 -18.45 -10.25 2.53
C LYS A 144 -18.56 -11.78 2.46
N GLU A 145 -19.69 -12.32 2.01
CA GLU A 145 -19.88 -13.76 1.83
C GLU A 145 -18.88 -14.33 0.81
N ILE A 146 -18.67 -13.63 -0.31
CA ILE A 146 -17.66 -14.02 -1.33
C ILE A 146 -16.26 -14.05 -0.72
N ASN A 147 -15.89 -13.06 0.10
CA ASN A 147 -14.57 -12.99 0.72
C ASN A 147 -14.34 -14.08 1.75
N GLN A 148 -15.37 -14.55 2.47
CA GLN A 148 -15.25 -15.69 3.39
C GLN A 148 -14.84 -16.97 2.66
N ILE A 149 -15.47 -17.26 1.52
CA ILE A 149 -15.10 -18.40 0.66
C ILE A 149 -13.63 -18.35 0.23
N ARG A 150 -13.08 -17.14 0.08
CA ARG A 150 -11.67 -16.93 -0.33
C ARG A 150 -10.67 -17.01 0.82
N GLN A 151 -11.09 -16.90 2.07
CA GLN A 151 -10.20 -17.00 3.24
C GLN A 151 -10.03 -18.45 3.73
N ASP A 152 -10.98 -19.33 3.37
CA ASP A 152 -11.00 -20.74 3.76
C ASP A 152 -10.22 -21.68 2.80
N HIS A 153 -9.52 -21.12 1.81
CA HIS A 153 -8.69 -21.83 0.81
C HIS A 153 -7.36 -21.11 0.58
#